data_AF-A0A8S9B9K3-F1
#
_entry.id   AF-A0A8S9B9K3-F1
#
_cell.length_a   1.000
_cell.length_b   1.000
_cell.length_c   1.000
_cell.angle_alpha   90.00
_cell.angle_beta   90.00
_cell.angle_gamma   90.00
#
_symmetry.space_group_name_H-M   'P 1'
#
loop_
_entity.id
_entity.type
_entity.pdbx_description
1 polymer ?
#
loop_
_entity_poly.entity_id
_entity_poly.type
_entity_poly.pdbx_seq_one_letter_code
_entity_poly.pdbx_strand_id
1 'polypeptide(L)'
;MGKHEAHKRIHDHTLANEDSVLTEERHNSNWLAEKVISFSKRRGDNLTRRQNAAILRYRTDSIFNLSKADAHRTDEEVLATYKILFDDLFFFGSLFPKCKTFLTYPSGRKKLLHGYTNCDEEFKLKWEFPFLQKHLEAEITVCRSNEKRRRERLRNYLGTLLHEMIHAFLGIWGCRYKGCYNTWQRQGVRGHGHAWQDMAAAVEIAAADRDLLGLELDLGRLKNLAVDIVYEKRGLPLSEELEKWDMRREDVARICNEVEKQSLVTKLFGYR
;
A
#
# COMPACT_ATOMS: atom_id res chain seq x y z
N MET A 1 -9.94 25.34 -0.56
CA MET A 1 -10.40 23.96 -0.25
C MET A 1 -11.93 23.96 -0.34
N GLY A 2 -12.50 22.99 -1.07
CA GLY A 2 -13.95 22.87 -1.23
C GLY A 2 -14.68 22.47 0.06
N LYS A 3 -16.02 22.52 0.04
CA LYS A 3 -16.85 22.03 1.15
C LYS A 3 -16.64 20.53 1.33
N HIS A 4 -16.62 20.06 2.57
CA HIS A 4 -16.61 18.62 2.86
C HIS A 4 -17.93 18.01 2.41
N GLU A 5 -17.84 16.95 1.62
CA GLU A 5 -19.02 16.21 1.14
C GLU A 5 -19.21 14.93 1.94
N ALA A 6 -20.46 14.45 2.01
CA ALA A 6 -20.76 13.17 2.62
C ALA A 6 -19.96 12.04 1.96
N HIS A 7 -19.35 11.18 2.79
CA HIS A 7 -18.61 10.03 2.32
C HIS A 7 -19.56 9.02 1.66
N LYS A 8 -19.14 8.45 0.54
CA LYS A 8 -19.83 7.34 -0.11
C LYS A 8 -19.40 6.03 0.51
N ARG A 9 -20.37 5.20 0.92
CA ARG A 9 -20.11 3.85 1.40
C ARG A 9 -19.96 2.89 0.22
N ILE A 10 -19.11 1.89 0.40
CA ILE A 10 -18.92 0.81 -0.57
C ILE A 10 -19.74 -0.38 -0.10
N HIS A 11 -20.58 -0.94 -0.97
CA HIS A 11 -21.38 -2.11 -0.65
C HIS A 11 -20.72 -3.38 -1.20
N ASP A 12 -20.92 -4.53 -0.55
CA ASP A 12 -20.22 -5.75 -0.98
C ASP A 12 -20.71 -6.28 -2.34
N HIS A 13 -22.00 -6.08 -2.64
CA HIS A 13 -22.57 -6.47 -3.93
C HIS A 13 -22.00 -5.65 -5.09
N THR A 14 -21.60 -4.40 -4.86
CA THR A 14 -21.01 -3.58 -5.93
C THR A 14 -19.61 -4.06 -6.28
N LEU A 15 -18.84 -4.57 -5.30
CA LEU A 15 -17.51 -5.13 -5.52
C LEU A 15 -17.51 -6.44 -6.33
N ALA A 16 -18.67 -7.09 -6.47
CA ALA A 16 -18.81 -8.30 -7.28
C ALA A 16 -18.96 -8.02 -8.78
N ASN A 17 -19.42 -6.82 -9.16
CA ASN A 17 -19.85 -6.52 -10.53
C ASN A 17 -18.78 -5.81 -11.39
N GLU A 18 -17.52 -5.79 -10.96
CA GLU A 18 -16.30 -5.37 -11.70
C GLU A 18 -16.27 -3.94 -12.30
N ASP A 19 -17.38 -3.19 -12.31
CA ASP A 19 -17.48 -1.81 -12.82
C ASP A 19 -17.33 -0.76 -11.71
N SER A 20 -16.48 0.24 -11.98
CA SER A 20 -16.08 1.41 -11.15
C SER A 20 -16.90 1.70 -9.88
N VAL A 21 -16.65 0.93 -8.82
CA VAL A 21 -17.35 1.06 -7.52
C VAL A 21 -16.88 2.27 -6.71
N LEU A 22 -15.65 2.72 -6.95
CA LEU A 22 -15.00 3.75 -6.16
C LEU A 22 -15.17 5.12 -6.83
N THR A 23 -15.43 6.13 -6.01
CA THR A 23 -15.43 7.54 -6.37
C THR A 23 -14.21 8.20 -5.71
N GLU A 24 -13.37 8.82 -6.52
CA GLU A 24 -12.16 9.52 -6.09
C GLU A 24 -12.46 10.50 -4.95
N GLU A 25 -11.62 10.52 -3.91
CA GLU A 25 -11.72 11.42 -2.74
C GLU A 25 -13.03 11.36 -1.92
N ARG A 26 -13.90 10.37 -2.14
CA ARG A 26 -15.24 10.33 -1.51
C ARG A 26 -15.40 9.25 -0.46
N HIS A 27 -14.37 8.46 -0.15
CA HIS A 27 -14.51 7.35 0.79
C HIS A 27 -13.85 7.61 2.14
N ASN A 28 -14.48 7.12 3.20
CA ASN A 28 -13.82 7.05 4.51
C ASN A 28 -12.72 5.98 4.47
N SER A 29 -11.51 6.30 4.94
CA SER A 29 -10.37 5.37 4.95
C SER A 29 -10.67 4.07 5.69
N ASN A 30 -11.49 4.10 6.75
CA ASN A 30 -11.84 2.89 7.50
C ASN A 30 -12.78 2.00 6.70
N TRP A 31 -13.72 2.57 5.94
CA TRP A 31 -14.56 1.81 5.03
C TRP A 31 -13.74 1.21 3.89
N LEU A 32 -12.77 1.95 3.36
CA LEU A 32 -11.82 1.40 2.40
C LEU A 32 -11.04 0.22 3.02
N ALA A 33 -10.57 0.35 4.25
CA ALA A 33 -9.81 -0.69 4.95
C ALA A 33 -10.67 -1.94 5.17
N GLU A 34 -11.91 -1.78 5.66
CA GLU A 34 -12.88 -2.87 5.79
C GLU A 34 -13.04 -3.66 4.50
N LYS A 35 -13.10 -2.97 3.35
CA LYS A 35 -13.23 -3.64 2.05
C LYS A 35 -11.98 -4.37 1.64
N VAL A 36 -10.79 -3.77 1.77
CA VAL A 36 -9.53 -4.45 1.47
C VAL A 36 -9.37 -5.68 2.37
N ILE A 37 -9.64 -5.56 3.68
CA ILE A 37 -9.61 -6.70 4.62
C ILE A 37 -10.55 -7.81 4.17
N SER A 38 -11.81 -7.49 3.85
CA SER A 38 -12.79 -8.48 3.39
C SER A 38 -12.33 -9.16 2.11
N PHE A 39 -11.80 -8.40 1.16
CA PHE A 39 -11.35 -8.91 -0.14
C PHE A 39 -10.12 -9.81 -0.01
N SER A 40 -9.14 -9.42 0.80
CA SER A 40 -7.92 -10.19 1.10
C SER A 40 -8.20 -11.52 1.80
N LYS A 41 -9.34 -11.66 2.49
CA LYS A 41 -9.75 -12.90 3.18
C LYS A 41 -10.50 -13.90 2.30
N ARG A 42 -10.88 -13.55 1.08
CA ARG A 42 -11.67 -14.44 0.19
C ARG A 42 -10.85 -15.63 -0.25
N ARG A 43 -11.44 -16.83 -0.22
CA ARG A 43 -10.84 -18.11 -0.65
C ARG A 43 -11.91 -19.00 -1.27
N GLY A 44 -11.48 -19.98 -2.07
CA GLY A 44 -12.36 -20.94 -2.72
C GLY A 44 -13.49 -20.27 -3.50
N ASP A 45 -14.72 -20.71 -3.26
CA ASP A 45 -15.92 -20.21 -3.95
C ASP A 45 -16.26 -18.74 -3.63
N ASN A 46 -15.61 -18.14 -2.62
CA ASN A 46 -15.80 -16.72 -2.29
C ASN A 46 -14.91 -15.78 -3.12
N LEU A 47 -13.99 -16.31 -3.94
CA LEU A 47 -13.14 -15.50 -4.81
C LEU A 47 -13.97 -14.86 -5.92
N THR A 48 -13.70 -13.59 -6.23
CA THR A 48 -14.32 -12.98 -7.42
C THR A 48 -13.75 -13.58 -8.70
N ARG A 49 -14.43 -13.35 -9.83
CA ARG A 49 -13.91 -13.70 -11.16
C ARG A 49 -12.53 -13.07 -11.38
N ARG A 50 -12.36 -11.78 -11.09
CA ARG A 50 -11.06 -11.09 -11.11
C ARG A 50 -9.98 -11.78 -10.25
N GLN A 51 -10.27 -12.11 -8.99
CA GLN A 51 -9.30 -12.79 -8.13
C GLN A 51 -8.94 -14.18 -8.66
N ASN A 52 -9.92 -14.95 -9.13
CA ASN A 52 -9.69 -16.26 -9.74
C ASN A 52 -8.78 -16.17 -10.97
N ALA A 53 -9.04 -15.21 -11.86
CA ALA A 53 -8.20 -14.97 -13.04
C ALA A 53 -6.76 -14.59 -12.65
N ALA A 54 -6.61 -13.74 -11.63
CA ALA A 54 -5.32 -13.29 -11.13
C ALA A 54 -4.51 -14.45 -10.50
N ILE A 55 -5.16 -15.31 -9.69
CA ILE A 55 -4.56 -16.51 -9.10
C ILE A 55 -4.16 -17.52 -10.18
N LEU A 56 -5.02 -17.75 -11.17
CA LEU A 56 -4.71 -18.63 -12.29
C LEU A 56 -3.45 -18.14 -13.02
N ARG A 57 -3.42 -16.85 -13.37
CA ARG A 57 -2.26 -16.21 -14.02
C ARG A 57 -1.00 -16.36 -13.17
N TYR A 58 -1.09 -16.11 -11.85
CA TYR A 58 0.02 -16.29 -10.91
C TYR A 58 0.60 -17.71 -10.93
N ARG A 59 -0.26 -18.73 -11.03
CA ARG A 59 0.15 -20.13 -11.01
C ARG A 59 0.70 -20.63 -12.34
N THR A 60 0.28 -20.03 -13.46
CA THR A 60 0.61 -20.53 -14.80
C THR A 60 1.72 -19.76 -15.50
N ASP A 61 1.88 -18.48 -15.21
CA ASP A 61 2.87 -17.62 -15.89
C ASP A 61 4.23 -17.65 -15.18
N SER A 62 5.29 -17.96 -15.93
CA SER A 62 6.64 -18.09 -15.37
C SER A 62 7.22 -16.76 -14.87
N ILE A 63 6.64 -15.61 -15.27
CA ILE A 63 7.08 -14.29 -14.79
C ILE A 63 6.95 -14.11 -13.27
N PHE A 64 6.09 -14.88 -12.61
CA PHE A 64 5.92 -14.87 -11.16
C PHE A 64 6.94 -15.75 -10.42
N ASN A 65 7.75 -16.51 -11.14
CA ASN A 65 8.78 -17.34 -10.54
C ASN A 65 10.00 -16.50 -10.14
N LEU A 66 10.15 -16.24 -8.85
CA LEU A 66 11.27 -15.48 -8.29
C LEU A 66 12.60 -16.27 -8.21
N SER A 67 12.65 -17.49 -8.74
CA SER A 67 13.86 -18.31 -8.75
C SER A 67 14.87 -17.86 -9.81
N LYS A 68 16.02 -18.55 -9.87
CA LYS A 68 17.05 -18.28 -10.87
C LYS A 68 16.64 -18.73 -12.29
N ALA A 69 15.62 -19.59 -12.42
CA ALA A 69 15.18 -20.10 -13.72
C ALA A 69 14.72 -18.98 -14.66
N ASP A 70 14.06 -17.95 -14.09
CA ASP A 70 13.54 -16.81 -14.84
C ASP A 70 14.44 -15.57 -14.71
N ALA A 71 15.77 -15.77 -14.57
CA ALA A 71 16.76 -14.68 -14.44
C ALA A 71 16.87 -13.77 -15.68
N HIS A 72 16.34 -14.21 -16.81
CA HIS A 72 16.29 -13.43 -18.05
C HIS A 72 15.30 -12.24 -17.98
N ARG A 73 14.33 -12.27 -17.06
CA ARG A 73 13.37 -11.17 -16.86
C ARG A 73 14.00 -10.03 -16.05
N THR A 74 13.70 -8.80 -16.42
CA THR A 74 14.13 -7.62 -15.67
C THR A 74 13.35 -7.48 -14.37
N ASP A 75 13.93 -6.80 -13.37
CA ASP A 75 13.23 -6.54 -12.11
C ASP A 75 11.99 -5.64 -12.35
N GLU A 76 12.04 -4.75 -13.35
CA GLU A 76 10.95 -3.91 -13.81
C GLU A 76 9.75 -4.69 -14.35
N GLU A 77 9.98 -5.67 -15.24
CA GLU A 77 8.90 -6.50 -15.80
C GLU A 77 8.19 -7.30 -14.71
N VAL A 78 8.97 -7.88 -13.78
CA VAL A 78 8.43 -8.61 -12.63
C VAL A 78 7.58 -7.67 -11.77
N LEU A 79 8.11 -6.48 -11.42
CA LEU A 79 7.40 -5.51 -10.59
C LEU A 79 6.10 -5.02 -11.24
N ALA A 80 6.12 -4.73 -12.54
CA ALA A 80 4.94 -4.30 -13.28
C ALA A 80 3.86 -5.39 -13.31
N THR A 81 4.26 -6.65 -13.42
CA THR A 81 3.35 -7.79 -13.46
C THR A 81 2.73 -8.07 -12.09
N TYR A 82 3.55 -8.02 -11.04
CA TYR A 82 3.07 -8.15 -9.66
C TYR A 82 2.15 -7.01 -9.24
N LYS A 83 2.38 -5.79 -9.72
CA LYS A 83 1.47 -4.66 -9.48
C LYS A 83 0.05 -4.95 -9.99
N ILE A 84 -0.08 -5.47 -11.20
CA ILE A 84 -1.40 -5.84 -11.76
C ILE A 84 -2.01 -6.99 -10.94
N LEU A 85 -1.21 -8.00 -10.61
CA LEU A 85 -1.65 -9.10 -9.74
C LEU A 85 -2.18 -8.60 -8.39
N PHE A 86 -1.44 -7.73 -7.71
CA PHE A 86 -1.83 -7.19 -6.40
C PHE A 86 -3.05 -6.27 -6.49
N ASP A 87 -3.18 -5.47 -7.55
CA ASP A 87 -4.36 -4.65 -7.77
C ASP A 87 -5.61 -5.52 -7.93
N ASP A 88 -5.53 -6.57 -8.75
CA ASP A 88 -6.61 -7.52 -8.97
C ASP A 88 -6.98 -8.29 -7.69
N LEU A 89 -5.99 -8.66 -6.86
CA LEU A 89 -6.19 -9.48 -5.68
C LEU A 89 -6.68 -8.71 -4.45
N PHE A 90 -6.19 -7.49 -4.25
CA PHE A 90 -6.35 -6.75 -2.99
C PHE A 90 -7.05 -5.40 -3.14
N PHE A 91 -6.95 -4.78 -4.32
CA PHE A 91 -7.44 -3.41 -4.56
C PHE A 91 -8.50 -3.33 -5.65
N PHE A 92 -9.21 -4.43 -5.90
CA PHE A 92 -10.38 -4.52 -6.77
C PHE A 92 -10.09 -4.20 -8.26
N GLY A 93 -8.83 -4.19 -8.68
CA GLY A 93 -8.44 -3.71 -10.01
C GLY A 93 -8.67 -2.21 -10.18
N SER A 94 -8.66 -1.44 -9.10
CA SER A 94 -9.00 -0.01 -9.10
C SER A 94 -7.77 0.89 -9.26
N LEU A 95 -6.56 0.38 -9.03
CA LEU A 95 -5.35 1.18 -9.15
C LEU A 95 -4.88 1.29 -10.60
N PHE A 96 -5.12 0.32 -11.47
CA PHE A 96 -4.82 0.46 -12.89
C PHE A 96 -5.97 1.15 -13.65
N PRO A 97 -5.72 2.15 -14.52
CA PRO A 97 -4.43 2.73 -14.93
C PRO A 97 -3.97 3.94 -14.10
N LYS A 98 -4.67 4.27 -13.00
CA LYS A 98 -4.45 5.47 -12.18
C LYS A 98 -3.12 5.51 -11.43
N CYS A 99 -2.54 4.35 -11.16
CA CYS A 99 -1.27 4.21 -10.47
C CYS A 99 -0.18 3.88 -11.49
N LYS A 100 0.95 4.60 -11.46
CA LYS A 100 2.17 4.28 -12.21
C LYS A 100 3.24 3.78 -11.26
N THR A 101 4.18 2.98 -11.76
CA THR A 101 5.23 2.39 -10.93
C THR A 101 6.59 2.52 -11.61
N PHE A 102 7.58 2.94 -10.85
CA PHE A 102 8.95 3.17 -11.33
C PHE A 102 9.95 2.47 -10.41
N LEU A 103 11.03 1.92 -10.98
CA LEU A 103 12.16 1.37 -10.24
C LEU A 103 13.37 2.28 -10.47
N THR A 104 13.92 2.88 -9.41
CA THR A 104 14.95 3.93 -9.54
C THR A 104 16.11 3.73 -8.57
N TYR A 105 17.30 4.21 -8.90
CA TYR A 105 18.39 4.31 -7.92
C TYR A 105 18.16 5.52 -7.01
N PRO A 106 18.18 5.35 -5.68
CA PRO A 106 17.92 6.46 -4.78
C PRO A 106 19.07 7.47 -4.79
N SER A 107 18.73 8.77 -4.75
CA SER A 107 19.69 9.87 -4.70
C SER A 107 19.40 10.84 -3.54
N GLY A 108 20.43 11.56 -3.08
CA GLY A 108 20.31 12.51 -1.97
C GLY A 108 19.72 11.91 -0.69
N ARG A 109 18.76 12.61 -0.08
CA ARG A 109 18.05 12.15 1.14
C ARG A 109 17.21 10.89 0.93
N LYS A 110 16.83 10.58 -0.32
CA LYS A 110 16.04 9.38 -0.67
C LYS A 110 16.85 8.08 -0.55
N LYS A 111 18.18 8.15 -0.34
CA LYS A 111 19.03 6.98 -0.05
C LYS A 111 18.60 6.19 1.19
N LEU A 112 17.82 6.82 2.07
CA LEU A 112 17.30 6.20 3.29
C LEU A 112 15.90 5.58 3.10
N LEU A 113 15.30 5.72 1.91
CA LEU A 113 13.95 5.21 1.60
C LEU A 113 14.03 3.94 0.75
N HIS A 114 13.15 2.98 1.05
CA HIS A 114 12.95 1.78 0.22
C HIS A 114 11.99 2.03 -0.94
N GLY A 115 11.05 2.96 -0.78
CA GLY A 115 10.12 3.42 -1.79
C GLY A 115 9.37 4.66 -1.28
N TYR A 116 8.53 5.21 -2.13
CA TYR A 116 7.59 6.28 -1.78
C TYR A 116 6.49 6.39 -2.84
N THR A 117 5.31 6.84 -2.41
CA THR A 117 4.19 7.16 -3.29
C THR A 117 4.01 8.67 -3.35
N ASN A 118 3.99 9.21 -4.56
CA ASN A 118 3.54 10.56 -4.82
C ASN A 118 2.08 10.47 -5.28
N CYS A 119 1.15 10.75 -4.36
CA CYS A 119 -0.21 11.12 -4.71
C CYS A 119 -0.22 12.65 -4.74
N ASP A 120 -0.01 13.25 -5.91
CA ASP A 120 0.27 14.69 -6.11
C ASP A 120 -0.35 15.64 -5.05
N GLU A 121 0.46 16.59 -4.56
CA GLU A 121 -0.02 17.81 -3.90
C GLU A 121 -0.52 18.84 -4.93
N GLU A 122 0.01 18.80 -6.16
CA GLU A 122 -0.44 19.56 -7.33
C GLU A 122 -0.60 18.62 -8.52
N PHE A 123 -1.84 18.19 -8.73
CA PHE A 123 -2.34 17.37 -9.82
C PHE A 123 -1.56 17.54 -11.13
N LYS A 124 -0.97 16.47 -11.67
CA LYS A 124 -0.73 16.33 -13.11
C LYS A 124 -2.09 16.33 -13.81
N LEU A 125 -2.66 17.52 -14.00
CA LEU A 125 -3.86 17.76 -14.78
C LEU A 125 -3.61 17.25 -16.20
N LYS A 126 -4.08 16.05 -16.51
CA LYS A 126 -4.24 15.63 -17.89
C LYS A 126 -5.51 16.26 -18.43
N TRP A 127 -5.33 17.25 -19.27
CA TRP A 127 -6.40 17.91 -20.01
C TRP A 127 -6.73 17.07 -21.24
N GLU A 128 -7.76 16.24 -21.16
CA GLU A 128 -8.30 15.54 -22.34
C GLU A 128 -9.57 16.26 -22.82
N PHE A 129 -9.49 16.89 -23.99
CA PHE A 129 -10.62 17.58 -24.64
C PHE A 129 -11.54 16.52 -25.30
N PRO A 130 -12.89 16.64 -25.28
CA PRO A 130 -13.71 17.81 -24.96
C PRO A 130 -14.42 17.76 -23.59
N PHE A 131 -14.05 16.85 -22.69
CA PHE A 131 -14.68 16.74 -21.36
C PHE A 131 -13.60 16.82 -20.27
N LEU A 132 -13.54 17.97 -19.58
CA LEU A 132 -12.64 18.23 -18.46
C LEU A 132 -13.00 17.35 -17.24
N GLN A 133 -12.62 16.08 -17.25
CA GLN A 133 -12.71 15.24 -16.06
C GLN A 133 -11.34 15.14 -15.41
N LYS A 134 -11.23 15.73 -14.22
CA LYS A 134 -10.05 15.63 -13.37
C LYS A 134 -9.99 14.20 -12.81
N HIS A 135 -8.90 13.50 -13.08
CA HIS A 135 -8.62 12.19 -12.51
C HIS A 135 -7.39 12.25 -11.62
N LEU A 136 -7.49 11.60 -10.47
CA LEU A 136 -6.36 11.35 -9.61
C LEU A 136 -5.48 10.24 -10.17
N GLU A 137 -4.20 10.54 -10.28
CA GLU A 137 -3.14 9.57 -10.54
C GLU A 137 -2.19 9.50 -9.34
N ALA A 138 -1.61 8.32 -9.12
CA ALA A 138 -0.57 8.09 -8.12
C ALA A 138 0.70 7.56 -8.80
N GLU A 139 1.87 7.97 -8.32
CA GLU A 139 3.15 7.47 -8.80
C GLU A 139 3.90 6.78 -7.67
N ILE A 140 4.04 5.45 -7.77
CA ILE A 140 4.83 4.64 -6.87
C ILE A 140 6.26 4.57 -7.39
N THR A 141 7.22 4.95 -6.55
CA THR A 141 8.64 4.73 -6.81
C THR A 141 9.18 3.69 -5.85
N VAL A 142 9.74 2.60 -6.36
CA VAL A 142 10.52 1.63 -5.60
C VAL A 142 12.01 1.96 -5.79
N CYS A 143 12.76 2.03 -4.70
CA CYS A 143 14.19 2.30 -4.73
C CYS A 143 14.97 1.00 -4.90
N ARG A 144 15.95 1.01 -5.80
CA ARG A 144 16.82 -0.14 -6.03
C ARG A 144 17.66 -0.43 -4.80
N SER A 145 17.48 -1.62 -4.24
CA SER A 145 18.28 -2.18 -3.16
C SER A 145 19.63 -2.70 -3.66
N ASN A 146 20.64 -2.64 -2.79
CA ASN A 146 21.97 -3.23 -3.01
C ASN A 146 22.00 -4.76 -2.76
N GLU A 147 20.85 -5.38 -2.47
CA GLU A 147 20.75 -6.83 -2.28
C GLU A 147 21.20 -7.60 -3.53
N LYS A 148 22.25 -8.42 -3.36
CA LYS A 148 22.87 -9.18 -4.46
C LYS A 148 22.00 -10.35 -4.89
N ARG A 149 21.31 -10.99 -3.95
CA ARG A 149 20.45 -12.15 -4.22
C ARG A 149 19.13 -11.67 -4.83
N ARG A 150 18.95 -11.94 -6.14
CA ARG A 150 17.75 -11.53 -6.90
C ARG A 150 16.43 -11.87 -6.20
N ARG A 151 16.30 -13.09 -5.65
CA ARG A 151 15.08 -13.51 -4.95
C ARG A 151 14.77 -12.63 -3.74
N GLU A 152 15.76 -12.36 -2.89
CA GLU A 152 15.61 -11.50 -1.71
C GLU A 152 15.36 -10.05 -2.12
N ARG A 153 16.07 -9.57 -3.15
CA ARG A 153 15.87 -8.23 -3.73
C ARG A 153 14.44 -8.04 -4.26
N LEU A 154 13.93 -8.99 -5.05
CA LEU A 154 12.56 -8.95 -5.56
C LEU A 154 11.54 -9.03 -4.42
N ARG A 155 11.74 -9.90 -3.42
CA ARG A 155 10.85 -9.94 -2.23
C ARG A 155 10.78 -8.56 -1.54
N ASN A 156 11.91 -7.89 -1.37
CA ASN A 156 11.96 -6.54 -0.79
C ASN A 156 11.23 -5.51 -1.68
N TYR A 157 11.38 -5.61 -3.00
CA TYR A 157 10.65 -4.75 -3.94
C TYR A 157 9.14 -5.00 -3.90
N LEU A 158 8.71 -6.25 -3.80
CA LEU A 158 7.29 -6.61 -3.74
C LEU A 158 6.64 -6.16 -2.42
N GLY A 159 7.32 -6.31 -1.29
CA GLY A 159 6.86 -5.78 -0.01
C GLY A 159 6.73 -4.26 -0.03
N THR A 160 7.73 -3.57 -0.59
CA THR A 160 7.69 -2.12 -0.80
C THR A 160 6.56 -1.72 -1.76
N LEU A 161 6.37 -2.44 -2.86
CA LEU A 161 5.31 -2.17 -3.81
C LEU A 161 3.93 -2.24 -3.15
N LEU A 162 3.65 -3.30 -2.37
CA LEU A 162 2.37 -3.40 -1.65
C LEU A 162 2.20 -2.29 -0.61
N HIS A 163 3.24 -1.95 0.14
CA HIS A 163 3.25 -0.82 1.07
C HIS A 163 2.78 0.47 0.38
N GLU A 164 3.39 0.78 -0.76
CA GLU A 164 3.10 1.96 -1.55
C GLU A 164 1.73 1.88 -2.27
N MET A 165 1.28 0.70 -2.67
CA MET A 165 -0.05 0.51 -3.26
C MET A 165 -1.17 0.81 -2.26
N ILE A 166 -0.97 0.53 -0.97
CA ILE A 166 -1.93 0.92 0.08
C ILE A 166 -2.01 2.45 0.17
N HIS A 167 -0.87 3.16 0.14
CA HIS A 167 -0.84 4.62 0.10
C HIS A 167 -1.53 5.17 -1.14
N ALA A 168 -1.25 4.60 -2.32
CA ALA A 168 -1.91 4.98 -3.57
C ALA A 168 -3.43 4.79 -3.49
N PHE A 169 -3.88 3.65 -2.96
CA PHE A 169 -5.30 3.35 -2.80
C PHE A 169 -6.01 4.35 -1.88
N LEU A 170 -5.41 4.61 -0.72
CA LEU A 170 -5.92 5.60 0.23
C LEU A 170 -5.85 7.03 -0.30
N GLY A 171 -4.83 7.37 -1.09
CA GLY A 171 -4.64 8.69 -1.69
C GLY A 171 -5.60 9.00 -2.84
N ILE A 172 -5.93 8.00 -3.67
CA ILE A 172 -6.87 8.15 -4.79
C ILE A 172 -8.32 8.15 -4.29
N TRP A 173 -8.68 7.18 -3.44
CA TRP A 173 -10.08 6.92 -3.11
C TRP A 173 -10.50 7.51 -1.76
N GLY A 174 -9.56 7.70 -0.84
CA GLY A 174 -9.83 8.22 0.50
C GLY A 174 -10.12 9.72 0.51
N CYS A 175 -10.99 10.14 1.43
CA CYS A 175 -11.36 11.55 1.56
C CYS A 175 -10.17 12.41 2.00
N ARG A 176 -9.80 13.37 1.15
CA ARG A 176 -8.66 14.29 1.37
C ARG A 176 -9.02 15.56 2.15
N TYR A 177 -10.26 15.68 2.63
CA TYR A 177 -10.63 16.83 3.47
C TYR A 177 -9.77 16.86 4.75
N LYS A 178 -9.32 18.05 5.20
CA LYS A 178 -8.32 18.20 6.28
C LYS A 178 -8.69 17.47 7.57
N GLY A 179 -9.97 17.49 7.97
CA GLY A 179 -10.47 16.77 9.15
C GLY A 179 -10.68 15.27 8.93
N CYS A 180 -10.40 14.77 7.73
CA CYS A 180 -10.66 13.41 7.28
C CYS A 180 -9.40 12.66 6.85
N TYR A 181 -8.36 13.33 6.38
CA TYR A 181 -7.21 12.66 5.78
C TYR A 181 -6.15 12.31 6.85
N ASN A 182 -5.69 13.31 7.60
CA ASN A 182 -4.52 13.22 8.49
C ASN A 182 -4.83 12.74 9.92
N THR A 183 -6.00 12.16 10.18
CA THR A 183 -6.31 11.67 11.53
C THR A 183 -5.64 10.31 11.74
N TRP A 184 -5.13 10.08 12.95
CA TRP A 184 -4.52 8.81 13.36
C TRP A 184 -5.40 7.59 13.10
N GLN A 185 -6.69 7.73 13.39
CA GLN A 185 -7.69 6.68 13.17
C GLN A 185 -7.89 6.38 11.68
N ARG A 186 -7.21 7.09 10.78
CA ARG A 186 -7.27 6.92 9.33
C ARG A 186 -5.86 6.73 8.78
N GLN A 187 -5.26 7.77 8.21
CA GLN A 187 -3.93 7.65 7.60
C GLN A 187 -2.81 8.10 8.54
N GLY A 188 -3.07 8.82 9.63
CA GLY A 188 -1.99 9.46 10.41
C GLY A 188 -1.28 10.56 9.60
N VAL A 189 -0.31 11.26 10.20
CA VAL A 189 0.36 12.39 9.51
C VAL A 189 1.26 11.90 8.37
N ARG A 190 1.77 10.67 8.44
CA ARG A 190 2.69 10.11 7.45
C ARG A 190 2.09 9.00 6.59
N GLY A 191 0.85 8.61 6.86
CA GLY A 191 0.17 7.57 6.08
C GLY A 191 0.07 6.22 6.78
N HIS A 192 0.64 6.01 7.97
CA HIS A 192 0.66 4.70 8.65
C HIS A 192 -0.27 4.60 9.88
N GLY A 193 -1.38 5.35 9.87
CA GLY A 193 -2.46 5.26 10.86
C GLY A 193 -3.29 3.97 10.77
N HIS A 194 -4.40 3.89 11.51
CA HIS A 194 -5.16 2.64 11.69
C HIS A 194 -5.64 2.01 10.38
N ALA A 195 -6.19 2.81 9.47
CA ALA A 195 -6.71 2.27 8.21
C ALA A 195 -5.59 1.63 7.38
N TRP A 196 -4.40 2.24 7.39
CA TRP A 196 -3.24 1.69 6.71
C TRP A 196 -2.73 0.43 7.40
N GLN A 197 -2.59 0.41 8.73
CA GLN A 197 -2.13 -0.76 9.47
C GLN A 197 -3.09 -1.95 9.31
N ASP A 198 -4.40 -1.69 9.34
CA ASP A 198 -5.45 -2.68 9.12
C ASP A 198 -5.36 -3.31 7.73
N MET A 199 -5.22 -2.50 6.68
CA MET A 199 -5.03 -2.98 5.31
C MET A 199 -3.72 -3.77 5.18
N ALA A 200 -2.62 -3.22 5.68
CA ALA A 200 -1.30 -3.79 5.55
C ALA A 200 -1.22 -5.16 6.24
N ALA A 201 -1.76 -5.28 7.46
CA ALA A 201 -1.81 -6.56 8.17
C ALA A 201 -2.60 -7.62 7.36
N ALA A 202 -3.79 -7.27 6.87
CA ALA A 202 -4.61 -8.21 6.11
C ALA A 202 -3.99 -8.62 4.76
N VAL A 203 -3.38 -7.69 4.04
CA VAL A 203 -2.70 -7.95 2.76
C VAL A 203 -1.44 -8.78 2.97
N GLU A 204 -0.64 -8.49 4.00
CA GLU A 204 0.57 -9.24 4.34
C GLU A 204 0.25 -10.70 4.70
N ILE A 205 -0.76 -10.92 5.54
CA ILE A 205 -1.27 -12.27 5.88
C ILE A 205 -1.76 -12.99 4.63
N ALA A 206 -2.54 -12.31 3.77
CA ALA A 206 -3.07 -12.92 2.56
C ALA A 206 -1.97 -13.25 1.53
N ALA A 207 -0.95 -12.42 1.40
CA ALA A 207 0.19 -12.71 0.54
C ALA A 207 1.00 -13.91 1.03
N ALA A 208 1.17 -14.08 2.34
CA ALA A 208 1.90 -15.20 2.93
C ALA A 208 1.15 -16.55 2.85
N ASP A 209 -0.18 -16.51 2.70
CA ASP A 209 -1.02 -17.70 2.57
C ASP A 209 -0.58 -18.57 1.37
N ARG A 210 -0.23 -19.83 1.65
CA ARG A 210 0.29 -20.79 0.66
C ARG A 210 -0.72 -21.14 -0.42
N ASP A 211 -2.01 -21.12 -0.10
CA ASP A 211 -3.07 -21.44 -1.05
C ASP A 211 -3.38 -20.25 -1.97
N LEU A 212 -2.98 -19.04 -1.56
CA LEU A 212 -3.12 -17.82 -2.36
C LEU A 212 -1.85 -17.51 -3.17
N LEU A 213 -0.79 -17.07 -2.50
CA LEU A 213 0.47 -16.66 -3.15
C LEU A 213 1.70 -17.35 -2.56
N GLY A 214 1.72 -17.67 -1.27
CA GLY A 214 2.90 -18.22 -0.59
C GLY A 214 4.09 -17.25 -0.56
N LEU A 215 3.81 -15.95 -0.56
CA LEU A 215 4.79 -14.87 -0.57
C LEU A 215 4.83 -14.18 0.80
N GLU A 216 5.79 -14.59 1.61
CA GLU A 216 6.16 -13.88 2.83
C GLU A 216 6.83 -12.54 2.47
N LEU A 217 6.05 -11.46 2.56
CA LEU A 217 6.49 -10.09 2.30
C LEU A 217 6.46 -9.31 3.62
N ASP A 218 7.44 -8.42 3.81
CA ASP A 218 7.46 -7.47 4.93
C ASP A 218 7.08 -6.09 4.39
N LEU A 219 5.91 -5.58 4.79
CA LEU A 219 5.46 -4.23 4.42
C LEU A 219 6.04 -3.16 5.37
N GLY A 220 6.94 -3.53 6.28
CA GLY A 220 7.61 -2.63 7.23
C GLY A 220 6.66 -2.05 8.28
N ARG A 221 5.54 -2.72 8.57
CA ARG A 221 4.43 -2.19 9.38
C ARG A 221 4.88 -1.68 10.75
N LEU A 222 5.65 -2.51 11.46
CA LEU A 222 6.18 -2.21 12.80
C LEU A 222 7.09 -0.98 12.79
N LYS A 223 8.04 -0.93 11.85
CA LYS A 223 9.01 0.16 11.74
C LYS A 223 8.33 1.48 11.39
N ASN A 224 7.40 1.48 10.44
CA ASN A 224 6.68 2.68 10.04
C ASN A 224 5.75 3.19 11.14
N LEU A 225 5.07 2.29 11.87
CA LEU A 225 4.29 2.67 13.06
C LEU A 225 5.15 3.40 14.09
N ALA A 226 6.34 2.86 14.39
CA ALA A 226 7.26 3.47 15.34
C ALA A 226 7.77 4.85 14.88
N VAL A 227 8.07 4.99 13.58
CA VAL A 227 8.43 6.30 12.99
C VAL A 227 7.33 7.33 13.21
N ASP A 228 6.07 6.96 13.00
CA ASP A 228 4.93 7.86 13.19
C ASP A 228 4.71 8.23 14.65
N ILE A 229 4.80 7.26 15.57
CA ILE A 229 4.69 7.49 17.01
C ILE A 229 5.75 8.51 17.46
N VAL A 230 7.01 8.30 17.08
CA VAL A 230 8.12 9.18 17.48
C VAL A 230 7.98 10.56 16.82
N TYR A 231 7.70 10.62 15.52
CA TYR A 231 7.58 11.88 14.79
C TYR A 231 6.42 12.75 15.28
N GLU A 232 5.28 12.14 15.58
CA GLU A 232 4.09 12.83 16.10
C GLU A 232 4.11 13.03 17.62
N LYS A 233 5.12 12.49 18.33
CA LYS A 233 5.21 12.50 19.81
C LYS A 233 3.96 11.88 20.48
N ARG A 234 3.51 10.73 19.97
CA ARG A 234 2.33 10.02 20.46
C ARG A 234 2.69 9.00 21.54
N GLY A 235 1.70 8.63 22.35
CA GLY A 235 1.76 7.40 23.12
C GLY A 235 1.67 6.17 22.22
N LEU A 236 2.11 5.02 22.74
CA LEU A 236 1.90 3.74 22.08
C LEU A 236 0.40 3.46 21.90
N PRO A 237 -0.01 2.79 20.80
CA PRO A 237 -1.37 2.30 20.63
C PRO A 237 -1.82 1.40 21.77
N LEU A 238 -3.14 1.22 21.89
CA LEU A 238 -3.73 0.32 22.88
C LEU A 238 -3.34 -1.13 22.56
N SER A 239 -3.33 -1.99 23.58
CA SER A 239 -2.91 -3.39 23.42
C SER A 239 -3.81 -4.13 22.43
N GLU A 240 -5.11 -3.85 22.44
CA GLU A 240 -6.11 -4.44 21.53
C GLU A 240 -5.87 -4.04 20.07
N GLU A 241 -5.34 -2.83 19.83
CA GLU A 241 -4.99 -2.35 18.49
C GLU A 241 -3.74 -3.06 17.96
N LEU A 242 -2.75 -3.22 18.82
CA LEU A 242 -1.51 -3.92 18.48
C LEU A 242 -1.73 -5.42 18.25
N GLU A 243 -2.58 -6.06 19.06
CA GLU A 243 -2.96 -7.46 18.89
C GLU A 243 -3.64 -7.69 17.54
N LYS A 244 -4.54 -6.80 17.13
CA LYS A 244 -5.17 -6.84 15.80
C LYS A 244 -4.15 -6.79 14.66
N TRP A 245 -3.03 -6.11 14.84
CA TRP A 245 -1.95 -5.99 13.86
C TRP A 245 -0.86 -7.06 14.03
N ASP A 246 -1.05 -8.03 14.92
CA ASP A 246 -0.04 -9.04 15.27
C ASP A 246 1.31 -8.38 15.66
N MET A 247 1.22 -7.35 16.51
CA MET A 247 2.39 -6.64 17.04
C MET A 247 2.42 -6.74 18.56
N ARG A 248 3.59 -7.07 19.11
CA ARG A 248 3.80 -7.00 20.55
C ARG A 248 4.19 -5.58 20.97
N ARG A 249 3.63 -5.12 22.07
CA ARG A 249 3.87 -3.76 22.58
C ARG A 249 5.34 -3.49 22.87
N GLU A 250 6.05 -4.49 23.36
CA GLU A 250 7.47 -4.43 23.69
C GLU A 250 8.31 -4.25 22.43
N ASP A 251 7.92 -4.89 21.32
CA ASP A 251 8.60 -4.73 20.04
C ASP A 251 8.40 -3.32 19.48
N VAL A 252 7.17 -2.78 19.54
CA VAL A 252 6.89 -1.40 19.13
C VAL A 252 7.72 -0.42 19.96
N ALA A 253 7.73 -0.58 21.29
CA ALA A 253 8.49 0.28 22.20
C ALA A 253 10.00 0.22 21.93
N ARG A 254 10.55 -0.99 21.69
CA ARG A 254 11.96 -1.17 21.33
C ARG A 254 12.30 -0.41 20.04
N ILE A 255 11.49 -0.58 18.99
CA ILE A 255 11.75 0.09 17.71
C ILE A 255 11.58 1.62 17.81
N CYS A 256 10.63 2.13 18.61
CA CYS A 256 10.52 3.57 18.88
C CYS A 256 11.83 4.12 19.48
N ASN A 257 12.39 3.43 20.49
CA ASN A 257 13.66 3.82 21.09
C ASN A 257 14.83 3.80 20.09
N GLU A 258 14.85 2.84 19.16
CA GLU A 258 15.85 2.79 18.09
C GLU A 258 15.71 3.95 17.11
N VAL A 259 14.47 4.26 16.71
CA VAL A 259 14.14 5.36 15.80
C VAL A 259 14.57 6.71 16.39
N GLU A 260 14.33 6.93 17.68
CA GLU A 260 14.77 8.12 18.42
C GLU A 260 16.30 8.24 18.44
N LYS A 261 17.00 7.16 18.82
CA LYS A 261 18.47 7.14 18.92
C LYS A 261 19.19 7.39 17.60
N GLN A 262 18.64 6.91 16.50
CA GLN A 262 19.31 6.99 15.20
C GLN A 262 19.19 8.38 14.54
N SER A 263 18.46 9.32 15.18
CA SER A 263 18.01 10.59 14.57
C SER A 263 17.40 10.36 13.19
N LEU A 264 16.84 9.17 12.95
CA LEU A 264 16.30 8.76 11.65
C LEU A 264 15.21 9.72 11.23
N VAL A 265 14.37 10.11 12.18
CA VAL A 265 13.29 11.07 12.03
C VAL A 265 13.82 12.41 11.51
N THR A 266 14.83 12.97 12.18
CA THR A 266 15.45 14.25 11.79
C THR A 266 16.15 14.16 10.43
N LYS A 267 16.84 13.05 10.13
CA LYS A 267 17.56 12.84 8.87
C LYS A 267 16.62 12.65 7.68
N LEU A 268 15.54 11.92 7.87
CA LEU A 268 14.54 11.65 6.84
C LEU A 268 13.66 12.88 6.58
N PHE A 269 13.32 13.63 7.63
CA PHE A 269 12.18 14.54 7.56
C PHE A 269 12.43 15.98 8.05
N GLY A 270 13.61 16.29 8.60
CA GLY A 270 13.91 17.60 9.19
C GLY A 270 13.30 17.80 10.58
N TYR A 271 13.64 18.93 11.22
CA TYR A 271 13.00 19.37 12.47
C TYR A 271 11.61 19.95 12.18
N ARG A 272 10.66 19.74 13.11
CA ARG A 272 9.43 20.52 13.20
C ARG A 272 9.68 21.80 13.98
#